data_AF-A0A955DKN9-F1
#
_entry.id   AF-A0A955DKN9-F1
#
_cell.length_a   1.000
_cell.length_b   1.000
_cell.length_c   1.000
_cell.angle_alpha   90.00
_cell.angle_beta   90.00
_cell.angle_gamma   90.00
#
_symmetry.space_group_name_H-M   'P 1'
#
loop_
_entity.id
_entity.type
_entity.pdbx_description
1 polymer ?
#
loop_
_entity_poly.entity_id
_entity_poly.type
_entity_poly.pdbx_seq_one_letter_code
_entity_poly.pdbx_strand_id
1 'polypeptide(L)'
;MGRPGRWLVAAMVLALVGAGGCESRAKERVSDVKRDFAARARDQEIPFGTSGTLKAGSVDLKTLQLVDVRFDNGDDLLMHAARAEIIVSVEQDTMMLRFFDVVAVMPEGKSGPGDGVIREEPVLASTPWKLDIDVVPD
;
A
#
# COMPACT_ATOMS: atom_id res chain seq x y z
N MET A 1 45.80 16.36 -31.75
CA MET A 1 45.57 16.63 -30.32
C MET A 1 44.10 16.36 -30.02
N GLY A 2 43.79 15.54 -29.01
CA GLY A 2 42.41 15.20 -28.60
C GLY A 2 42.13 13.69 -28.62
N ARG A 3 41.94 13.11 -27.44
CA ARG A 3 42.01 11.68 -27.09
C ARG A 3 40.71 10.89 -27.33
N PRO A 4 40.76 9.54 -27.25
CA PRO A 4 39.77 8.60 -27.78
C PRO A 4 38.65 8.25 -26.78
N GLY A 5 37.48 7.87 -27.29
CA GLY A 5 36.33 7.52 -26.46
C GLY A 5 35.67 6.20 -26.85
N ARG A 6 36.18 5.13 -26.22
CA ARG A 6 35.40 4.06 -25.56
C ARG A 6 34.44 3.22 -26.41
N TRP A 7 34.96 2.03 -26.76
CA TRP A 7 34.27 0.75 -26.75
C TRP A 7 33.25 0.61 -25.61
N LEU A 8 32.06 0.06 -25.92
CA LEU A 8 31.43 -1.04 -25.17
C LEU A 8 30.20 -1.59 -25.91
N VAL A 9 30.46 -2.72 -26.57
CA VAL A 9 29.60 -3.88 -26.84
C VAL A 9 28.20 -3.82 -26.21
N ALA A 10 27.19 -3.62 -27.05
CA ALA A 10 25.81 -3.97 -26.70
C ALA A 10 25.63 -5.48 -26.85
N ALA A 11 25.77 -6.21 -25.75
CA ALA A 11 25.39 -7.62 -25.67
C ALA A 11 23.86 -7.71 -25.60
N MET A 12 23.23 -7.89 -26.75
CA MET A 12 21.80 -8.16 -26.85
C MET A 12 21.61 -9.68 -26.65
N VAL A 13 21.39 -10.11 -25.42
CA VAL A 13 20.98 -11.50 -25.14
C VAL A 13 19.46 -11.57 -25.27
N LEU A 14 18.99 -11.82 -26.50
CA LEU A 14 17.65 -12.36 -26.74
C LEU A 14 17.71 -13.86 -26.46
N ALA A 15 17.35 -14.26 -25.24
CA ALA A 15 17.03 -15.63 -24.91
C ALA A 15 15.54 -15.73 -24.55
N LEU A 16 14.68 -15.76 -25.58
CA LEU A 16 13.32 -16.30 -25.45
C LEU A 16 13.40 -17.79 -25.76
N VAL A 17 13.64 -18.59 -24.73
CA VAL A 17 13.57 -20.06 -24.79
C VAL A 17 12.87 -20.57 -23.53
N GLY A 18 11.81 -21.37 -23.72
CA GLY A 18 11.14 -22.19 -22.71
C GLY A 18 9.74 -21.66 -22.35
N ALA A 19 8.62 -22.19 -22.86
CA ALA A 19 8.06 -23.53 -22.68
C ALA A 19 7.72 -23.85 -21.20
N GLY A 20 6.41 -23.86 -20.88
CA GLY A 20 5.79 -24.52 -19.72
C GLY A 20 6.52 -24.40 -18.38
N GLY A 21 6.29 -23.32 -17.63
CA GLY A 21 6.85 -23.15 -16.30
C GLY A 21 5.75 -23.08 -15.25
N CYS A 22 5.87 -23.87 -14.18
CA CYS A 22 5.24 -23.54 -12.90
C CYS A 22 5.31 -22.03 -12.69
N GLU A 23 4.18 -21.36 -12.44
CA GLU A 23 4.19 -20.00 -11.91
C GLU A 23 4.92 -20.04 -10.56
N SER A 24 6.22 -19.78 -10.58
CA SER A 24 6.99 -19.49 -9.39
C SER A 24 6.66 -18.04 -9.05
N ARG A 25 5.80 -17.82 -8.05
CA ARG A 25 5.63 -16.47 -7.51
C ARG A 25 6.97 -15.99 -6.95
N ALA A 26 7.21 -14.68 -7.07
CA ALA A 26 8.37 -14.07 -6.46
C ALA A 26 8.26 -14.20 -4.93
N LYS A 27 9.38 -14.49 -4.26
CA LYS A 27 9.45 -14.55 -2.80
C LYS A 27 9.96 -13.23 -2.27
N GLU A 28 9.26 -12.66 -1.30
CA GLU A 28 9.64 -11.39 -0.69
C GLU A 28 9.54 -11.45 0.85
N ARG A 29 10.43 -10.76 1.55
CA ARG A 29 10.42 -10.73 3.01
C ARG A 29 9.33 -9.81 3.52
N VAL A 30 8.77 -10.12 4.69
CA VAL A 30 7.79 -9.26 5.37
C VAL A 30 8.26 -7.80 5.47
N SER A 31 9.52 -7.56 5.88
CA SER A 31 10.01 -6.18 6.02
C SER A 31 10.13 -5.43 4.69
N ASP A 32 10.43 -6.12 3.60
CA ASP A 32 10.54 -5.52 2.26
C ASP A 32 9.15 -5.19 1.71
N VAL A 33 8.19 -6.12 1.85
CA VAL A 33 6.77 -5.90 1.51
C VAL A 33 6.19 -4.70 2.26
N LYS A 34 6.45 -4.60 3.57
CA LYS A 34 5.99 -3.45 4.37
C LYS A 34 6.65 -2.15 3.93
N ARG A 35 7.95 -2.18 3.61
CA ARG A 35 8.71 -0.99 3.20
C ARG A 35 8.25 -0.47 1.85
N ASP A 36 8.04 -1.35 0.87
CA ASP A 36 7.53 -0.98 -0.45
C ASP A 36 6.13 -0.37 -0.33
N PHE A 37 5.23 -1.05 0.39
CA PHE A 37 3.88 -0.55 0.60
C PHE A 37 3.88 0.81 1.31
N ALA A 38 4.68 0.98 2.35
CA ALA A 38 4.77 2.24 3.07
C ALA A 38 5.32 3.39 2.21
N ALA A 39 6.35 3.13 1.40
CA ALA A 39 6.88 4.11 0.47
C ALA A 39 5.82 4.54 -0.55
N ARG A 40 5.10 3.57 -1.13
CA ARG A 40 3.99 3.85 -2.05
C ARG A 40 2.88 4.64 -1.37
N ALA A 41 2.49 4.30 -0.15
CA ALA A 41 1.39 4.97 0.55
C ALA A 41 1.70 6.44 0.83
N ARG A 42 2.99 6.76 1.03
CA ARG A 42 3.47 8.14 1.16
C ARG A 42 3.50 8.88 -0.18
N ASP A 43 4.03 8.23 -1.20
CA ASP A 43 4.40 8.91 -2.45
C ASP A 43 3.23 9.03 -3.44
N GLN A 44 2.22 8.17 -3.33
CA GLN A 44 1.09 8.10 -4.25
C GLN A 44 -0.23 7.76 -3.54
N GLU A 45 -1.35 8.02 -4.22
CA GLU A 45 -2.67 7.50 -3.81
C GLU A 45 -2.77 6.03 -4.23
N ILE A 46 -2.92 5.14 -3.25
CA ILE A 46 -3.07 3.71 -3.49
C ILE A 46 -4.56 3.38 -3.56
N PRO A 47 -5.02 2.58 -4.55
CA PRO A 47 -6.36 2.03 -4.53
C PRO A 47 -6.63 1.26 -3.22
N PHE A 48 -7.75 1.55 -2.56
CA PHE A 48 -8.12 0.96 -1.28
C PHE A 48 -9.62 0.64 -1.23
N GLY A 49 -9.96 -0.59 -0.85
CA GLY A 49 -11.34 -1.08 -0.94
C GLY A 49 -11.82 -1.21 -2.39
N THR A 50 -13.13 -1.13 -2.59
CA THR A 50 -13.78 -1.38 -3.89
C THR A 50 -13.57 -0.23 -4.89
N SER A 51 -13.53 1.01 -4.41
CA SER A 51 -13.48 2.21 -5.25
C SER A 51 -12.79 3.40 -4.59
N GLY A 52 -12.20 3.22 -3.41
CA GLY A 52 -11.56 4.31 -2.69
C GLY A 52 -10.05 4.36 -2.85
N THR A 53 -9.44 5.28 -2.12
CA THR A 53 -8.00 5.52 -2.13
C THR A 53 -7.44 5.59 -0.72
N LEU A 54 -6.12 5.45 -0.61
CA LEU A 54 -5.37 5.60 0.62
C LEU A 54 -4.09 6.38 0.36
N LYS A 55 -3.80 7.33 1.25
CA LYS A 55 -2.55 8.11 1.23
C LYS A 55 -2.10 8.43 2.65
N ALA A 56 -0.80 8.26 2.92
CA ALA A 56 -0.18 8.63 4.17
C ALA A 56 0.54 9.99 4.04
N GLY A 57 0.45 10.84 5.06
CA GLY A 57 1.24 12.06 5.13
C GLY A 57 2.73 11.78 5.38
N SER A 58 3.05 10.75 6.16
CA SER A 58 4.43 10.31 6.39
C SER A 58 4.52 8.84 6.83
N VAL A 59 5.76 8.33 6.96
CA VAL A 59 6.07 6.97 7.41
C VAL A 59 7.08 7.03 8.55
N ASP A 60 6.79 6.38 9.67
CA ASP A 60 7.80 6.09 10.70
C ASP A 60 8.69 4.95 10.21
N LEU A 61 9.93 5.28 9.83
CA LEU A 61 10.88 4.31 9.27
C LEU A 61 11.35 3.26 10.28
N LYS A 62 11.20 3.51 11.59
CA LYS A 62 11.60 2.55 12.63
C LYS A 62 10.56 1.44 12.80
N THR A 63 9.28 1.80 12.73
CA THR A 63 8.15 0.89 12.98
C THR A 63 7.42 0.48 11.70
N LEU A 64 7.76 1.13 10.56
CA LEU A 64 7.06 1.04 9.28
C LEU A 64 5.56 1.35 9.39
N GLN A 65 5.19 2.21 10.34
CA GLN A 65 3.83 2.70 10.48
C GLN A 65 3.58 3.89 9.57
N LEU A 66 2.37 3.94 9.01
CA LEU A 66 1.87 5.10 8.28
C LEU A 66 1.34 6.11 9.30
N VAL A 67 1.58 7.40 9.06
CA VAL A 67 1.15 8.51 9.93
C VAL A 67 0.35 9.51 9.09
N ASP A 68 -0.69 10.09 9.69
CA ASP A 68 -1.61 11.02 9.02
C ASP A 68 -2.23 10.37 7.77
N VAL A 69 -3.00 9.30 7.97
CA VAL A 69 -3.53 8.46 6.89
C VAL A 69 -4.91 8.93 6.49
N ARG A 70 -5.06 9.31 5.22
CA ARG A 70 -6.35 9.62 4.60
C ARG A 70 -6.78 8.44 3.76
N PHE A 71 -8.02 8.03 3.91
CA PHE A 71 -8.58 6.95 3.12
C PHE A 71 -10.09 7.13 2.94
N ASP A 72 -10.60 6.63 1.83
CA ASP A 72 -12.03 6.59 1.55
C ASP A 72 -12.42 5.18 1.10
N ASN A 73 -13.69 4.83 1.23
CA ASN A 73 -14.21 3.53 0.81
C ASN A 73 -15.07 3.62 -0.46
N GLY A 74 -15.09 4.78 -1.13
CA GLY A 74 -15.87 5.03 -2.33
C GLY A 74 -17.35 5.40 -2.15
N ASP A 75 -17.87 5.45 -0.92
CA ASP A 75 -19.25 5.90 -0.62
C ASP A 75 -19.31 7.39 -0.22
N ASP A 76 -18.42 8.23 -0.76
CA ASP A 76 -18.20 9.63 -0.36
C ASP A 76 -17.81 9.81 1.13
N LEU A 77 -17.40 8.72 1.80
CA LEU A 77 -16.93 8.75 3.19
C LEU A 77 -15.45 9.05 3.24
N LEU A 78 -15.10 10.29 3.59
CA LEU A 78 -13.71 10.68 3.85
C LEU A 78 -13.35 10.30 5.29
N MET A 79 -12.35 9.44 5.42
CA MET A 79 -11.80 9.02 6.71
C MET A 79 -10.36 9.47 6.86
N HIS A 80 -10.01 9.74 8.10
CA HIS A 80 -8.67 10.08 8.55
C HIS A 80 -8.29 9.16 9.69
N ALA A 81 -7.04 8.73 9.78
CA ALA A 81 -6.49 8.04 10.92
C ALA A 81 -5.18 8.70 11.34
N ALA A 82 -4.95 8.82 12.64
CA ALA A 82 -3.67 9.34 13.14
C ALA A 82 -2.49 8.46 12.68
N ARG A 83 -2.69 7.14 12.68
CA ARG A 83 -1.70 6.17 12.20
C ARG A 83 -2.34 4.89 11.66
N ALA A 84 -1.59 4.14 10.85
CA ALA A 84 -1.94 2.78 10.46
C ALA A 84 -0.73 1.84 10.54
N GLU A 85 -0.98 0.62 11.01
CA GLU A 85 -0.02 -0.47 11.03
C GLU A 85 -0.25 -1.41 9.84
N ILE A 86 0.85 -1.76 9.15
CA ILE A 86 0.85 -2.75 8.09
C ILE A 86 1.04 -4.13 8.70
N ILE A 87 0.05 -4.99 8.53
CA ILE A 87 0.07 -6.38 9.00
C ILE A 87 0.15 -7.29 7.78
N VAL A 88 1.13 -8.21 7.78
CA VAL A 88 1.35 -9.17 6.69
C VAL A 88 1.30 -10.57 7.28
N SER A 89 0.50 -11.44 6.66
CA SER A 89 0.38 -12.84 7.02
C SER A 89 1.18 -13.69 6.04
N VAL A 90 2.23 -14.33 6.54
CA VAL A 90 3.06 -15.29 5.79
C VAL A 90 2.26 -16.54 5.44
N GLU A 91 1.43 -17.04 6.35
CA GLU A 91 0.66 -18.28 6.14
C GLU A 91 -0.40 -18.14 5.05
N GLN A 92 -0.90 -16.92 4.86
CA GLN A 92 -2.01 -16.65 3.95
C GLN A 92 -1.60 -15.82 2.74
N ASP A 93 -0.37 -15.35 2.65
CA ASP A 93 0.07 -14.36 1.65
C ASP A 93 -0.92 -13.18 1.55
N THR A 94 -1.30 -12.63 2.70
CA THR A 94 -2.24 -11.50 2.78
C THR A 94 -1.63 -10.30 3.48
N MET A 95 -2.14 -9.12 3.15
CA MET A 95 -1.87 -7.87 3.84
C MET A 95 -3.18 -7.25 4.31
N MET A 96 -3.14 -6.60 5.47
CA MET A 96 -4.21 -5.75 5.96
C MET A 96 -3.63 -4.52 6.66
N LEU A 97 -4.45 -3.49 6.82
CA LEU A 97 -4.12 -2.30 7.59
C LEU A 97 -4.96 -2.26 8.86
N ARG A 98 -4.30 -1.93 9.96
CA ARG A 98 -4.95 -1.58 11.22
C ARG A 98 -4.78 -0.09 11.46
N PHE A 99 -5.86 0.65 11.34
CA PHE A 99 -5.94 2.09 11.58
C PHE A 99 -6.20 2.36 13.06
N PHE A 100 -5.63 3.45 13.57
CA PHE A 100 -5.81 3.91 14.94
C PHE A 100 -6.25 5.37 14.95
N ASP A 101 -7.11 5.70 15.92
CA ASP A 101 -7.66 7.04 16.13
C ASP A 101 -8.28 7.57 14.83
N VAL A 102 -9.26 6.81 14.32
CA VAL A 102 -9.97 7.09 13.07
C VAL A 102 -11.04 8.14 13.32
N VAL A 103 -11.09 9.14 12.45
CA VAL A 103 -12.13 10.15 12.37
C VAL A 103 -12.78 10.04 10.99
N ALA A 104 -14.09 9.79 10.95
CA ALA A 104 -14.87 9.70 9.73
C ALA A 104 -15.89 10.84 9.69
N VAL A 105 -16.00 11.52 8.55
CA VAL A 105 -17.04 12.52 8.31
C VAL A 105 -18.10 11.90 7.43
N MET A 106 -19.20 11.46 8.03
CA MET A 106 -20.32 10.86 7.29
C MET A 106 -21.24 11.96 6.75
N PRO A 107 -21.63 11.93 5.47
CA PRO A 107 -22.70 12.79 4.98
C PRO A 107 -24.02 12.39 5.65
N GLU A 108 -24.67 13.30 6.36
CA GLU A 108 -26.03 13.04 6.84
C GLU A 108 -26.99 12.88 5.66
N GLY A 109 -27.95 11.96 5.81
CA GLY A 109 -28.94 11.65 4.79
C GLY A 109 -29.64 12.91 4.30
N LYS A 110 -29.39 13.27 3.03
CA LYS A 110 -30.13 14.23 2.20
C LYS A 110 -30.96 15.27 2.98
N SER A 111 -30.35 16.22 3.68
CA SER A 111 -30.99 17.50 4.05
C SER A 111 -29.98 18.52 4.58
N GLY A 112 -29.41 19.31 3.67
CA GLY A 112 -28.74 20.57 4.01
C GLY A 112 -27.21 20.56 3.87
N PRO A 113 -26.60 21.67 3.41
CA PRO A 113 -25.15 21.83 3.38
C PRO A 113 -24.65 22.24 4.78
N GLY A 114 -24.01 21.36 5.53
CA GLY A 114 -23.25 21.78 6.70
C GLY A 114 -23.00 20.76 7.81
N ASP A 115 -23.92 19.82 8.05
CA ASP A 115 -23.88 19.01 9.26
C ASP A 115 -23.47 17.56 8.95
N GLY A 116 -22.17 17.35 8.75
CA GLY A 116 -21.61 15.99 8.71
C GLY A 116 -21.52 15.42 10.13
N VAL A 117 -21.92 14.17 10.32
CA VAL A 117 -21.69 13.48 11.61
C VAL A 117 -20.23 13.04 11.67
N ILE A 118 -19.50 13.54 12.68
CA ILE A 118 -18.15 13.07 12.99
C ILE A 118 -18.28 11.79 13.83
N ARG A 119 -17.70 10.70 13.33
CA ARG A 119 -17.56 9.44 14.05
C ARG A 119 -16.10 9.19 14.37
N GLU A 120 -15.81 8.94 15.63
CA GLU A 120 -14.48 8.53 16.08
C GLU A 120 -14.48 7.03 16.36
N GLU A 121 -13.47 6.33 15.83
CA GLU A 121 -13.21 4.93 16.12
C GLU A 121 -11.77 4.74 16.59
N PRO A 122 -11.54 4.19 17.79
CA PRO A 122 -10.18 4.05 18.30
C PRO A 122 -9.33 3.10 17.45
N VAL A 123 -9.94 2.05 16.90
CA VAL A 123 -9.28 1.08 16.02
C VAL A 123 -10.23 0.60 14.94
N LEU A 124 -9.79 0.64 13.69
CA LEU A 124 -10.46 0.06 12.53
C LEU A 124 -9.49 -0.86 11.79
N ALA A 125 -9.97 -1.97 11.23
CA ALA A 125 -9.17 -2.90 10.46
C ALA A 125 -9.73 -3.08 9.06
N SER A 126 -8.86 -3.04 8.04
CA SER A 126 -9.26 -3.36 6.67
C SER A 126 -9.57 -4.85 6.54
N THR A 127 -10.36 -5.20 5.52
CA THR A 127 -10.38 -6.60 5.05
C THR A 127 -8.99 -6.98 4.55
N PRO A 128 -8.49 -8.20 4.83
CA PRO A 128 -7.25 -8.68 4.25
C PRO A 128 -7.36 -8.82 2.73
N TRP A 129 -6.34 -8.38 1.99
CA TRP A 129 -6.21 -8.62 0.56
C TRP A 129 -5.04 -9.54 0.25
N LYS A 130 -5.17 -10.31 -0.83
CA LYS A 130 -4.13 -11.23 -1.31
C LYS A 130 -2.98 -10.45 -1.92
N LEU A 131 -1.77 -10.96 -1.68
CA LEU A 131 -0.56 -10.52 -2.33
C LEU A 131 -0.26 -11.45 -3.50
N ASP A 132 0.16 -10.90 -4.64
CA ASP A 132 0.55 -11.68 -5.83
C ASP A 132 2.00 -12.21 -5.74
N ILE A 133 2.47 -12.43 -4.52
CA ILE A 133 3.83 -12.85 -4.15
C ILE A 133 3.74 -13.86 -3.01
N ASP A 134 4.78 -14.68 -2.83
CA ASP A 134 4.90 -15.56 -1.68
C ASP A 134 5.69 -14.82 -0.59
N VAL A 135 5.06 -14.54 0.54
CA VAL A 135 5.72 -13.80 1.62
C VAL A 135 6.48 -14.76 2.53
N VAL A 136 7.71 -14.43 2.89
CA VAL A 136 8.52 -15.20 3.84
C VAL A 136 8.88 -14.37 5.07
N PRO A 137 9.12 -15.00 6.24
CA PRO A 137 9.64 -14.30 7.41
C PRO A 137 10.98 -13.61 7.13
N ASP A 138 11.31 -12.59 7.93
CA ASP A 138 12.59 -11.88 7.87
C ASP A 138 13.80 -12.75 8.28
#